data_AF-A0A523E0U6-F1
#
_entry.id   AF-A0A523E0U6-F1
#
_cell.length_a   1.000
_cell.length_b   1.000
_cell.length_c   1.000
_cell.angle_alpha   90.00
_cell.angle_beta   90.00
_cell.angle_gamma   90.00
#
_symmetry.space_group_name_H-M   'P 1'
#
loop_
_entity.id
_entity.type
_entity.pdbx_description
1 polymer ?
#
loop_
_entity_poly.entity_id
_entity_poly.type
_entity_poly.pdbx_seq_one_letter_code
_entity_poly.pdbx_strand_id
1 'polypeptide(L)'
;MGRAIGSRPCRFSKRRSASHRSSACARAMDRVDENKAALGQRGAPFSVEILSNWMDPEETEANIEWARVFYEAMKPFSSGQLSVNFPGLGEDSADFVRAAYGANYGRLVAAKRKYDPTNLFRLNPNINPED
;
A
#
# COMPACT_ATOMS: atom_id res chain seq x y z
N MET A 1 -11.95 48.08 -34.74
CA MET A 1 -11.92 48.29 -33.28
C MET A 1 -12.12 46.93 -32.62
N GLY A 2 -11.06 46.38 -32.03
CA GLY A 2 -11.01 44.98 -31.60
C GLY A 2 -11.43 44.76 -30.14
N ARG A 3 -11.89 43.55 -29.85
CA ARG A 3 -11.73 42.89 -28.55
C ARG A 3 -11.31 41.45 -28.81
N ALA A 4 -10.02 41.20 -28.64
CA ALA A 4 -9.46 39.85 -28.62
C ALA A 4 -9.88 39.19 -27.30
N ILE A 5 -10.69 38.14 -27.40
CA ILE A 5 -10.90 37.20 -26.29
C ILE A 5 -9.64 36.35 -26.25
N GLY A 6 -8.74 36.67 -25.32
CA GLY A 6 -7.52 35.93 -25.10
C GLY A 6 -7.84 34.48 -24.75
N SER A 7 -7.65 33.59 -25.72
CA SER A 7 -7.48 32.17 -25.45
C SER A 7 -6.23 32.02 -24.60
N ARG A 8 -6.40 31.95 -23.28
CA ARG A 8 -5.35 31.43 -22.40
C ARG A 8 -5.03 30.04 -22.92
N PRO A 9 -3.82 29.77 -23.41
CA PRO A 9 -3.47 28.39 -23.69
C PRO A 9 -3.52 27.68 -22.34
N CYS A 10 -4.38 26.67 -22.22
CA CYS A 10 -4.18 25.62 -21.25
C CYS A 10 -2.79 25.07 -21.53
N ARG A 11 -1.80 25.61 -20.83
CA ARG A 11 -0.45 25.06 -20.78
C ARG A 11 -0.67 23.69 -20.15
N PHE A 12 -0.71 22.65 -20.99
CA PHE A 12 -0.49 21.29 -20.57
C PHE A 12 0.81 21.33 -19.76
N SER A 13 0.69 21.36 -18.43
CA SER A 13 1.87 21.21 -17.58
C SER A 13 2.47 19.86 -17.92
N LYS A 14 3.79 19.78 -17.93
CA LYS A 14 4.52 18.51 -17.97
C LYS A 14 3.79 17.51 -17.07
N ARG A 15 3.52 16.32 -17.60
CA ARG A 15 2.59 15.32 -17.05
C ARG A 15 2.89 15.04 -15.57
N ARG A 16 2.11 15.60 -14.65
CA ARG A 16 1.95 15.01 -13.32
C ARG A 16 1.20 13.70 -13.51
N SER A 17 1.84 12.57 -13.20
CA SER A 17 1.15 11.27 -13.21
C SER A 17 0.94 10.83 -11.77
N ALA A 18 0.14 11.59 -11.05
CA ALA A 18 -0.49 11.13 -9.82
C ALA A 18 -1.71 10.28 -10.23
N SER A 19 -1.66 8.97 -9.97
CA SER A 19 -2.71 8.05 -10.40
C SER A 19 -3.08 7.09 -9.27
N HIS A 20 -4.37 6.95 -9.05
CA HIS A 20 -4.90 5.88 -8.20
C HIS A 20 -5.33 4.71 -9.08
N ARG A 21 -5.04 3.48 -8.64
CA ARG A 21 -5.55 2.25 -9.25
C ARG A 21 -6.39 1.49 -8.23
N SER A 22 -7.60 1.11 -8.64
CA SER A 22 -8.44 0.15 -7.93
C SER A 22 -8.53 -1.13 -8.74
N SER A 23 -8.37 -2.27 -8.05
CA SER A 23 -8.51 -3.59 -8.67
C SER A 23 -9.56 -4.39 -7.89
N ALA A 24 -10.47 -5.05 -8.60
CA ALA A 24 -11.42 -5.97 -7.99
C ALA A 24 -10.70 -7.26 -7.54
N CYS A 25 -10.87 -7.65 -6.28
CA CYS A 25 -10.07 -8.73 -5.68
C CYS A 25 -10.90 -9.91 -5.13
N ALA A 26 -12.21 -9.75 -4.89
CA ALA A 26 -12.92 -10.63 -3.95
C ALA A 26 -13.42 -12.01 -4.46
N ARG A 27 -13.91 -12.17 -5.70
CA ARG A 27 -14.82 -13.32 -6.01
C ARG A 27 -14.25 -14.74 -5.94
N ALA A 28 -12.94 -14.90 -5.74
CA ALA A 28 -12.29 -16.20 -5.55
C ALA A 28 -11.46 -16.30 -4.27
N MET A 29 -11.01 -15.17 -3.70
CA MET A 29 -10.23 -15.18 -2.46
C MET A 29 -11.10 -15.52 -1.26
N ASP A 30 -12.33 -15.02 -1.22
CA ASP A 30 -13.31 -15.27 -0.15
C ASP A 30 -13.69 -16.76 0.06
N ARG A 31 -13.38 -17.64 -0.90
CA ARG A 31 -13.69 -19.07 -0.85
C ARG A 31 -12.73 -19.90 0.03
N VAL A 32 -11.61 -19.33 0.44
CA VAL A 32 -10.59 -20.00 1.25
C VAL A 32 -10.63 -19.44 2.66
N ASP A 33 -10.68 -20.33 3.66
CA ASP A 33 -10.64 -19.96 5.07
C ASP A 33 -9.39 -19.12 5.40
N GLU A 34 -9.57 -18.07 6.21
CA GLU A 34 -8.56 -17.07 6.53
C GLU A 34 -7.31 -17.66 7.21
N ASN A 35 -7.44 -18.81 7.89
CA ASN A 35 -6.34 -19.50 8.56
C ASN A 35 -5.59 -20.48 7.63
N LYS A 36 -6.11 -20.74 6.42
CA LYS A 36 -5.49 -21.66 5.45
C LYS A 36 -4.36 -21.03 4.66
N ALA A 37 -4.16 -19.71 4.75
CA ALA A 37 -3.09 -18.99 4.07
C ALA A 37 -2.34 -18.05 5.02
N ALA A 38 -1.21 -17.51 4.58
CA ALA A 38 -0.43 -16.57 5.39
C ALA A 38 -1.16 -15.23 5.57
N LEU A 39 -1.66 -14.65 4.48
CA LEU A 39 -2.55 -13.49 4.50
C LEU A 39 -3.99 -13.95 4.74
N GLY A 40 -4.56 -13.52 5.87
CA GLY A 40 -5.93 -13.87 6.27
C GLY A 40 -7.00 -12.97 5.63
N GLN A 41 -6.62 -11.80 5.11
CA GLN A 41 -7.57 -10.85 4.54
C GLN A 41 -8.11 -11.34 3.19
N ARG A 42 -9.39 -11.70 3.14
CA ARG A 42 -10.01 -12.24 1.90
C ARG A 42 -11.38 -11.66 1.56
N GLY A 43 -11.99 -10.88 2.46
CA GLY A 43 -13.34 -10.32 2.29
C GLY A 43 -13.42 -8.94 1.61
N ALA A 44 -12.29 -8.26 1.37
CA ALA A 44 -12.32 -6.91 0.77
C ALA A 44 -12.66 -6.98 -0.74
N PRO A 45 -13.70 -6.26 -1.22
CA PRO A 45 -14.11 -6.31 -2.63
C PRO A 45 -13.07 -5.71 -3.58
N PHE A 46 -12.30 -4.73 -3.09
CA PHE A 46 -11.32 -3.99 -3.85
C PHE A 46 -10.00 -3.88 -3.08
N SER A 47 -8.90 -3.89 -3.82
CA SER A 47 -7.61 -3.38 -3.35
C SER A 47 -7.36 -2.02 -4.00
N VAL A 48 -6.87 -1.07 -3.21
CA VAL A 48 -6.58 0.30 -3.61
C VAL A 48 -5.08 0.52 -3.51
N GLU A 49 -4.49 0.90 -4.62
CA GLU A 49 -3.08 1.31 -4.70
C GLU A 49 -3.02 2.80 -5.03
N ILE A 50 -2.16 3.52 -4.31
CA ILE A 50 -1.93 4.96 -4.48
C ILE A 50 -0.53 5.10 -5.05
N LEU A 51 -0.44 5.47 -6.33
CA LEU A 51 0.83 5.56 -7.04
C LEU A 51 1.10 7.01 -7.43
N SER A 52 2.18 7.55 -6.90
CA SER A 52 2.68 8.87 -7.26
C SER A 52 4.05 8.69 -7.90
N ASN A 53 4.15 9.01 -9.20
CA ASN A 53 5.37 8.88 -9.97
C ASN A 53 5.70 10.21 -10.65
N TRP A 54 6.96 10.63 -10.54
CA TRP A 54 7.45 11.87 -11.13
C TRP A 54 8.86 11.67 -11.69
N MET A 55 9.21 12.50 -12.66
CA MET A 55 10.54 12.48 -13.31
C MET A 55 11.40 13.67 -12.88
N ASP A 56 10.75 14.79 -12.54
CA ASP A 56 11.42 16.02 -12.18
C ASP A 56 11.62 16.07 -10.64
N PRO A 57 12.87 16.10 -10.14
CA PRO A 57 13.13 16.15 -8.70
C PRO A 57 12.47 17.34 -7.99
N GLU A 58 12.22 18.45 -8.69
CA GLU A 58 11.53 19.62 -8.14
C GLU A 58 10.07 19.33 -7.75
N GLU A 59 9.47 18.27 -8.30
CA GLU A 59 8.09 17.87 -8.00
C GLU A 59 7.99 16.91 -6.80
N THR A 60 9.11 16.53 -6.19
CA THR A 60 9.17 15.49 -5.14
C THR A 60 8.25 15.79 -3.95
N GLU A 61 8.40 16.96 -3.33
CA GLU A 61 7.66 17.29 -2.10
C GLU A 61 6.15 17.31 -2.36
N ALA A 62 5.73 17.96 -3.44
CA ALA A 62 4.31 18.08 -3.80
C ALA A 62 3.66 16.71 -4.10
N ASN A 63 4.39 15.79 -4.72
CA ASN A 63 3.87 14.46 -5.03
C ASN A 63 3.80 13.54 -3.81
N ILE A 64 4.76 13.66 -2.88
CA ILE A 64 4.73 12.97 -1.58
C ILE A 64 3.56 13.50 -0.74
N GLU A 65 3.40 14.82 -0.67
CA GLU A 65 2.30 15.45 0.06
C GLU A 65 0.95 14.99 -0.49
N TRP A 66 0.76 15.04 -1.81
CA TRP A 66 -0.47 14.57 -2.45
C TRP A 66 -0.82 13.13 -2.09
N ALA A 67 0.17 12.22 -2.14
CA ALA A 67 -0.05 10.80 -1.83
C ALA A 67 -0.48 10.61 -0.36
N ARG A 68 0.16 11.33 0.57
CA ARG A 68 -0.18 11.29 2.00
C ARG A 68 -1.57 11.85 2.27
N VAL A 69 -1.91 13.00 1.71
CA VAL A 69 -3.23 13.61 1.85
C VAL A 69 -4.32 12.70 1.29
N PHE A 70 -4.09 12.10 0.11
CA PHE A 70 -5.04 11.17 -0.49
C PHE A 70 -5.21 9.90 0.35
N TYR A 71 -4.12 9.35 0.90
CA TYR A 71 -4.17 8.20 1.81
C TYR A 71 -5.02 8.49 3.05
N GLU A 72 -4.79 9.62 3.73
CA GLU A 72 -5.59 10.01 4.91
C GLU A 72 -7.07 10.22 4.56
N ALA A 73 -7.36 10.82 3.41
CA ALA A 73 -8.73 11.00 2.94
C ALA A 73 -9.45 9.68 2.63
N MET A 74 -8.72 8.65 2.22
CA MET A 74 -9.27 7.34 1.89
C MET A 74 -9.41 6.40 3.10
N LYS A 75 -8.70 6.65 4.21
CA LYS A 75 -8.74 5.82 5.42
C LYS A 75 -10.16 5.48 5.91
N PRO A 76 -11.13 6.42 5.99
CA PRO A 76 -12.47 6.12 6.49
C PRO A 76 -13.26 5.12 5.63
N PHE A 77 -12.85 4.93 4.37
CA PHE A 77 -13.49 4.01 3.43
C PHE A 77 -12.76 2.67 3.33
N SER A 78 -11.67 2.51 4.07
CA SER A 78 -10.85 1.29 4.08
C SER A 78 -11.22 0.40 5.26
N SER A 79 -11.01 -0.90 5.12
CA SER A 79 -11.03 -1.84 6.25
C SER A 79 -9.81 -1.71 7.18
N GLY A 80 -8.88 -0.77 6.90
CA GLY A 80 -7.63 -0.58 7.64
C GLY A 80 -6.59 -1.67 7.36
N GLN A 81 -6.92 -2.57 6.46
CA GLN A 81 -6.16 -3.75 6.11
C GLN A 81 -5.09 -3.43 5.05
N LEU A 82 -3.85 -3.80 5.32
CA LEU A 82 -2.71 -3.50 4.45
C LEU A 82 -2.05 -4.78 3.91
N SER A 83 -1.55 -4.69 2.68
CA SER A 83 -0.77 -5.76 2.04
C SER A 83 0.70 -5.61 2.39
N VAL A 84 1.34 -6.69 2.85
CA VAL A 84 2.78 -6.72 3.13
C VAL A 84 3.64 -6.45 1.89
N ASN A 85 3.09 -6.63 0.69
CA ASN A 85 3.79 -6.34 -0.56
C ASN A 85 3.83 -4.85 -0.91
N PHE A 86 2.91 -4.06 -0.34
CA PHE A 86 2.79 -2.61 -0.59
C PHE A 86 2.67 -1.86 0.74
N PRO A 87 3.72 -1.89 1.57
CA PRO A 87 3.73 -1.30 2.91
C PRO A 87 3.58 0.23 2.93
N GLY A 88 3.92 0.91 1.84
CA GLY A 88 3.81 2.37 1.74
C GLY A 88 4.57 3.05 2.87
N LEU A 89 3.86 3.78 3.74
CA LEU A 89 4.45 4.49 4.88
C LEU A 89 4.90 3.58 6.04
N GLY A 90 4.71 2.26 5.94
CA GLY A 90 4.99 1.28 7.00
C GLY A 90 6.18 0.35 6.75
N GLU A 91 7.03 0.64 5.76
CA GLU A 91 8.12 -0.25 5.29
C GLU A 91 9.02 -0.82 6.40
N ASP A 92 9.33 -0.01 7.42
CA ASP A 92 10.25 -0.39 8.50
C ASP A 92 9.54 -0.73 9.83
N SER A 93 8.21 -0.84 9.84
CA SER A 93 7.46 -1.01 11.09
C SER A 93 7.15 -2.48 11.39
N ALA A 94 7.69 -3.01 12.50
CA ALA A 94 7.28 -4.32 13.03
C ALA A 94 5.77 -4.37 13.33
N ASP A 95 5.18 -3.25 13.74
CA ASP A 95 3.75 -3.13 14.01
C ASP A 95 2.94 -3.22 12.71
N PHE A 96 3.46 -2.68 11.61
CA PHE A 96 2.88 -2.89 10.29
C PHE A 96 2.85 -4.37 9.91
N VAL A 97 3.95 -5.10 10.11
CA VAL A 97 4.03 -6.54 9.78
C VAL A 97 3.03 -7.34 10.62
N ARG A 98 2.94 -7.07 11.92
CA ARG A 98 1.93 -7.68 12.81
C ARG A 98 0.51 -7.38 12.33
N ALA A 99 0.21 -6.13 12.02
CA ALA A 99 -1.10 -5.70 11.56
C ALA A 99 -1.48 -6.33 10.19
N ALA A 100 -0.52 -6.46 9.27
CA ALA A 100 -0.73 -7.04 7.95
C ALA A 100 -1.09 -8.54 8.01
N TYR A 101 -0.43 -9.30 8.89
CA TYR A 101 -0.73 -10.73 9.08
C TYR A 101 -1.86 -11.00 10.08
N GLY A 102 -2.14 -10.07 10.99
CA GLY A 102 -3.22 -10.16 11.97
C GLY A 102 -3.15 -11.45 12.79
N ALA A 103 -4.27 -12.16 12.88
CA ALA A 103 -4.37 -13.41 13.64
C ALA A 103 -3.38 -14.51 13.20
N ASN A 104 -2.90 -14.46 11.95
CA ASN A 104 -1.95 -15.45 11.43
C ASN A 104 -0.50 -15.20 11.87
N TYR A 105 -0.18 -14.03 12.45
CA TYR A 105 1.19 -13.66 12.79
C TYR A 105 1.89 -14.70 13.69
N GLY A 106 1.22 -15.15 14.76
CA GLY A 106 1.80 -16.13 15.68
C GLY A 106 2.15 -17.47 15.03
N ARG A 107 1.35 -17.92 14.05
CA ARG A 107 1.67 -19.14 13.28
C ARG A 107 2.91 -18.95 12.41
N LEU A 108 3.09 -17.75 11.85
CA LEU A 108 4.26 -17.43 11.04
C LEU A 108 5.52 -17.27 11.88
N VAL A 109 5.43 -16.72 13.10
CA VAL A 109 6.52 -16.74 14.08
C VAL A 109 6.94 -18.17 14.39
N ALA A 110 5.98 -19.07 14.67
CA ALA A 110 6.29 -20.47 14.92
C ALA A 110 6.98 -21.15 13.73
N ALA A 111 6.56 -20.83 12.50
CA ALA A 111 7.23 -21.29 11.28
C ALA A 111 8.66 -20.71 11.16
N LYS A 112 8.84 -19.41 11.43
CA LYS A 112 10.15 -18.74 11.42
C LYS A 112 11.09 -19.37 12.43
N ARG A 113 10.64 -19.64 13.66
CA ARG A 113 11.42 -20.35 14.69
C ARG A 113 11.89 -21.73 14.22
N LYS A 114 11.04 -22.45 13.48
CA LYS A 114 11.37 -23.80 12.99
C LYS A 114 12.38 -23.78 11.83
N TYR A 115 12.25 -22.84 10.91
CA TYR A 115 12.98 -22.86 9.64
C TYR A 115 14.11 -21.83 9.52
N ASP A 116 14.08 -20.76 10.32
CA ASP A 116 15.09 -19.70 10.38
C ASP A 116 15.26 -19.17 11.82
N PRO A 117 15.70 -20.02 12.76
CA PRO A 117 15.81 -19.65 14.18
C PRO A 117 16.84 -18.55 14.45
N THR A 118 17.84 -18.38 13.58
CA THR A 118 18.88 -17.35 13.71
C THR A 118 18.52 -16.05 12.99
N ASN A 119 17.32 -15.96 12.42
CA ASN A 119 16.81 -14.79 11.70
C ASN A 119 17.76 -14.32 10.58
N LEU A 120 18.26 -15.27 9.78
CA LEU A 120 19.14 -15.02 8.64
C LEU A 120 18.39 -14.23 7.55
N PHE A 121 17.13 -14.58 7.28
CA PHE A 121 16.32 -13.94 6.24
C PHE A 121 15.48 -12.79 6.82
N ARG A 122 16.03 -11.57 6.86
CA ARG A 122 15.41 -10.42 7.57
C ARG A 122 15.33 -9.11 6.78
N LEU A 123 15.59 -9.13 5.47
CA LEU A 123 15.62 -7.93 4.63
C LEU A 123 14.24 -7.44 4.18
N ASN A 124 13.29 -8.35 4.04
CA ASN A 124 11.90 -8.03 3.72
C ASN A 124 11.12 -7.79 5.02
N PRO A 125 9.88 -7.26 5.00
CA PRO A 125 9.09 -7.02 6.21
C PRO A 125 9.14 -8.22 7.17
N ASN A 126 9.97 -8.08 8.21
CA ASN A 126 10.53 -9.23 8.90
C ASN A 126 9.60 -9.71 9.99
N ILE A 127 9.51 -11.03 10.15
CA ILE A 127 8.87 -11.67 11.28
C ILE A 127 9.99 -12.06 12.25
N ASN A 128 10.01 -11.46 13.45
CA ASN A 128 11.03 -11.77 14.43
C ASN A 128 10.70 -13.13 15.09
N PRO A 129 11.61 -14.13 15.06
CA PRO A 129 11.38 -15.39 15.74
C PRO A 129 11.29 -15.25 17.27
N GLU A 130 11.64 -14.11 17.86
CA GLU A 130 11.52 -13.87 19.30
C GLU A 130 10.18 -13.25 19.73
N ASP A 131 9.33 -12.84 18.79
CA ASP A 131 7.99 -12.29 19.07
C ASP A 131 7.00 -13.31 19.66
#